data_AF-A0A1T2XG72-F1
#
_entry.id   AF-A0A1T2XG72-F1
#
_cell.length_a   1.000
_cell.length_b   1.000
_cell.length_c   1.000
_cell.angle_alpha   90.00
_cell.angle_beta   90.00
_cell.angle_gamma   90.00
#
_symmetry.space_group_name_H-M   'P 1'
#
loop_
_entity.id
_entity.type
_entity.pdbx_description
1 polymer ?
#
loop_
_entity_poly.entity_id
_entity_poly.type
_entity_poly.pdbx_seq_one_letter_code
_entity_poly.pdbx_strand_id
1 'polypeptide(L)'
;MNMKHYHVVVISILSIVFGLSYIYGLVFSFQFLGPVQGIVRGIVQLWGKISIAIGMLILLMTIAIRYVKGKFHHLDAVILALLIIIFFLQLIAFLLWLFIGSIVDPMPSSLNALPHLTMIVILVRSFKRYF
;
A
#
# COMPACT_ATOMS: atom_id res chain seq x y z
N MET A 1 -9.77 -18.37 11.43
CA MET A 1 -9.64 -16.90 11.25
C MET A 1 -10.68 -16.51 10.19
N ASN A 2 -11.49 -15.48 10.42
CA ASN A 2 -12.54 -15.12 9.45
C ASN A 2 -11.88 -14.69 8.12
N MET A 3 -12.53 -14.98 6.99
CA MET A 3 -12.02 -14.66 5.64
C MET A 3 -11.72 -13.16 5.43
N LYS A 4 -12.27 -12.31 6.30
CA LYS A 4 -12.01 -10.86 6.38
C LYS A 4 -10.56 -10.56 6.77
N HIS A 5 -10.05 -11.18 7.84
CA HIS A 5 -8.72 -10.88 8.38
C HIS A 5 -7.58 -11.39 7.50
N TYR A 6 -7.81 -12.41 6.67
CA TYR A 6 -6.79 -12.87 5.72
C TYR A 6 -6.43 -11.79 4.69
N HIS A 7 -7.43 -11.08 4.16
CA HIS A 7 -7.17 -10.02 3.19
C HIS A 7 -6.43 -8.84 3.83
N VAL A 8 -6.79 -8.50 5.07
CA VAL A 8 -6.12 -7.47 5.87
C VAL A 8 -4.65 -7.81 6.09
N VAL A 9 -4.35 -9.05 6.49
CA VAL A 9 -2.96 -9.51 6.65
C VAL A 9 -2.19 -9.44 5.33
N VAL A 10 -2.80 -9.88 4.22
CA VAL A 10 -2.16 -9.81 2.90
C VAL A 10 -1.87 -8.35 2.51
N ILE A 11 -2.81 -7.43 2.71
CA ILE A 11 -2.61 -6.00 2.44
C ILE A 11 -1.50 -5.43 3.31
N SER A 12 -1.47 -5.75 4.60
CA SER A 12 -0.40 -5.34 5.51
C SER A 12 0.97 -5.77 5.01
N ILE A 13 1.10 -7.04 4.64
CA ILE A 13 2.37 -7.60 4.14
C ILE A 13 2.77 -6.91 2.84
N LEU A 14 1.86 -6.79 1.87
CA LEU A 14 2.14 -6.11 0.59
C LEU A 14 2.51 -4.64 0.78
N SER A 15 1.83 -3.94 1.69
CA SER A 15 2.14 -2.55 2.05
C SER A 15 3.57 -2.40 2.59
N ILE A 16 4.00 -3.34 3.45
CA ILE A 16 5.37 -3.37 3.98
C ILE A 16 6.36 -3.65 2.85
N VAL A 17 6.13 -4.68 2.05
CA VAL A 17 7.03 -5.09 0.95
C VAL A 17 7.20 -3.97 -0.08
N PHE A 18 6.11 -3.31 -0.48
CA PHE A 18 6.20 -2.20 -1.44
C PHE A 18 6.84 -0.97 -0.83
N GLY A 19 6.56 -0.65 0.43
CA GLY A 19 7.25 0.43 1.12
C GLY A 19 8.77 0.20 1.20
N LEU A 20 9.21 -1.04 1.49
CA LEU A 20 10.64 -1.40 1.47
C LEU A 20 11.21 -1.30 0.06
N SER A 21 10.47 -1.74 -0.95
CA SER A 21 10.86 -1.64 -2.36
C SER A 21 11.09 -0.19 -2.79
N TYR A 22 10.31 0.75 -2.26
CA TYR A 22 10.51 2.19 -2.48
C TYR A 22 11.74 2.76 -1.77
N ILE A 23 11.99 2.34 -0.53
CA ILE A 23 13.15 2.80 0.24
C ILE A 23 14.45 2.34 -0.42
N TYR A 24 14.53 1.05 -0.76
CA TYR A 24 15.75 0.45 -1.30
C TYR A 24 15.87 0.54 -2.83
N GLY A 25 14.81 0.95 -3.53
CA GLY A 25 14.82 1.08 -4.99
C GLY A 25 14.93 -0.26 -5.72
N LEU A 26 14.36 -1.33 -5.17
CA LEU A 26 14.50 -2.69 -5.69
C LEU A 26 13.61 -2.96 -6.91
N VAL A 27 12.38 -2.46 -6.87
CA VAL A 27 11.33 -2.77 -7.87
C VAL A 27 10.96 -1.56 -8.72
N PHE A 28 11.12 -0.35 -8.18
CA PHE A 28 10.65 0.88 -8.80
C PHE A 28 11.81 1.70 -9.35
N SER A 29 11.79 2.01 -10.66
CA SER A 29 12.77 2.87 -11.31
C SER A 29 12.23 4.28 -11.51
N PHE A 30 12.93 5.28 -10.99
CA PHE A 30 12.54 6.70 -11.12
C PHE A 30 13.23 7.42 -12.29
N GLN A 31 13.91 6.69 -13.19
CA GLN A 31 14.72 7.30 -14.25
C GLN A 31 13.88 8.14 -15.23
N PHE A 32 12.62 7.78 -15.45
CA PHE A 32 11.68 8.51 -16.30
C PHE A 32 11.36 9.93 -15.79
N LEU A 33 11.71 10.27 -14.54
CA LEU A 33 11.46 11.59 -13.97
C LEU A 33 12.58 12.60 -14.26
N GLY A 34 13.67 12.16 -14.88
CA GLY A 34 14.77 13.03 -15.29
C GLY A 34 15.24 13.97 -14.16
N PRO A 35 15.28 15.30 -14.37
CA PRO A 35 15.80 16.27 -13.39
C PRO A 35 15.05 16.28 -12.04
N VAL A 36 13.77 15.91 -12.01
CA VAL A 36 12.95 15.94 -10.78
C VAL A 36 12.97 14.62 -10.00
N GLN A 37 13.69 13.61 -10.50
CA GLN A 37 13.81 12.28 -9.90
C GLN A 37 14.15 12.33 -8.40
N GLY A 38 15.08 13.19 -7.99
CA GLY A 38 15.53 13.25 -6.60
C GLY A 38 14.41 13.65 -5.62
N ILE A 39 13.63 14.67 -5.98
CA ILE A 39 12.53 15.19 -5.16
C ILE A 39 11.41 14.14 -5.08
N VAL A 40 10.99 13.61 -6.23
CA VAL A 40 9.91 12.61 -6.27
C VAL A 40 10.34 11.33 -5.55
N ARG A 41 11.58 10.87 -5.71
CA ARG A 41 12.11 9.73 -4.95
C ARG A 41 12.04 9.99 -3.45
N GLY A 42 12.46 11.17 -2.97
CA GLY A 42 12.38 11.52 -1.55
C GLY A 42 10.95 11.50 -1.01
N ILE A 43 10.00 12.06 -1.76
CA ILE A 43 8.58 12.00 -1.42
C ILE A 43 8.12 10.53 -1.39
N VAL A 44 8.30 9.78 -2.46
CA VAL A 44 7.81 8.39 -2.54
C VAL A 44 8.45 7.50 -1.47
N GLN A 45 9.71 7.73 -1.09
CA GLN A 45 10.35 7.05 0.05
C GLN A 45 9.70 7.38 1.39
N LEU A 46 9.32 8.64 1.63
CA LEU A 46 8.56 9.02 2.82
C LEU A 46 7.20 8.29 2.85
N TRP A 47 6.50 8.25 1.71
CA TRP A 47 5.23 7.55 1.60
C TRP A 47 5.42 6.04 1.81
N GLY A 48 6.53 5.46 1.33
CA GLY A 48 6.93 4.09 1.61
C GLY A 48 7.13 3.81 3.10
N LYS A 49 7.80 4.71 3.84
CA LYS A 49 7.96 4.60 5.30
C LYS A 49 6.61 4.63 6.02
N ILE A 50 5.71 5.54 5.61
CA ILE A 50 4.36 5.62 6.16
C ILE A 50 3.58 4.33 5.87
N SER A 51 3.66 3.82 4.64
CA SER A 51 3.02 2.56 4.23
C SER A 51 3.50 1.37 5.05
N ILE A 52 4.80 1.29 5.36
CA ILE A 52 5.37 0.26 6.24
C ILE A 52 4.80 0.40 7.66
N ALA A 53 4.83 1.61 8.23
CA ALA A 53 4.36 1.84 9.59
C ALA A 53 2.89 1.45 9.75
N ILE A 54 2.04 1.85 8.80
CA ILE A 54 0.61 1.50 8.81
C ILE A 54 0.42 -0.01 8.58
N GLY A 55 1.14 -0.60 7.63
CA GLY A 55 1.07 -2.04 7.36
C GLY A 55 1.41 -2.88 8.60
N MET A 56 2.48 -2.51 9.30
CA MET A 56 2.90 -3.12 10.57
C MET A 56 1.84 -2.94 11.66
N LEU A 57 1.28 -1.74 11.81
CA LEU A 57 0.25 -1.47 12.80
C LEU A 57 -0.99 -2.35 12.57
N ILE A 58 -1.49 -2.40 11.34
CA ILE A 58 -2.62 -3.26 10.97
C ILE A 58 -2.30 -4.74 11.24
N LEU A 59 -1.07 -5.19 10.92
CA LEU A 59 -0.66 -6.58 11.15
C LEU A 59 -0.69 -6.92 12.66
N LEU A 60 -0.09 -6.07 13.49
CA LEU A 60 -0.06 -6.23 14.94
C LEU A 60 -1.48 -6.22 15.54
N MET A 61 -2.34 -5.30 15.10
CA MET A 61 -3.74 -5.25 15.55
C MET A 61 -4.51 -6.51 15.14
N THR A 62 -4.30 -7.00 13.91
CA THR A 62 -4.97 -8.22 13.42
C THR A 62 -4.51 -9.46 14.21
N ILE A 63 -3.23 -9.53 14.57
CA ILE A 63 -2.69 -10.57 15.44
C ILE A 63 -3.30 -10.44 16.84
N ALA A 64 -3.33 -9.24 17.43
CA ALA A 64 -3.87 -8.99 18.77
C ALA A 64 -5.35 -9.42 18.88
N ILE A 65 -6.17 -9.11 17.87
CA ILE A 65 -7.58 -9.54 17.81
C ILE A 65 -7.71 -11.06 17.85
N ARG A 66 -6.77 -11.79 17.23
CA ARG A 66 -6.78 -13.27 17.24
C ARG A 66 -6.53 -13.84 18.63
N TYR A 67 -5.66 -13.20 19.41
CA TYR A 67 -5.31 -13.67 20.75
C TYR A 67 -6.30 -13.19 21.83
N VAL A 68 -6.88 -12.00 21.67
CA VAL A 68 -7.84 -11.45 22.61
C VAL A 68 -9.26 -11.67 22.09
N LYS A 69 -9.86 -12.82 22.45
CA LYS A 69 -11.21 -13.21 22.04
C LYS A 69 -12.26 -12.13 22.37
N GLY A 70 -12.66 -11.34 21.37
CA GLY A 70 -14.00 -10.74 21.26
C GLY A 70 -14.31 -9.42 21.99
N LYS A 71 -13.32 -8.70 22.54
CA LYS A 71 -13.60 -7.44 23.27
C LYS A 71 -13.38 -6.14 22.48
N PHE A 72 -12.97 -6.22 21.21
CA PHE A 72 -12.44 -5.07 20.49
C PHE A 72 -13.16 -4.73 19.17
N HIS A 73 -14.48 -4.54 19.21
CA HIS A 73 -15.24 -4.07 18.03
C HIS A 73 -14.72 -2.73 17.48
N HIS A 74 -14.11 -1.88 18.32
CA HIS A 74 -13.52 -0.61 17.87
C HIS A 74 -12.23 -0.79 17.03
N LEU A 75 -11.52 -1.92 17.16
CA LEU A 75 -10.30 -2.14 16.38
C LEU A 75 -10.60 -2.38 14.90
N ASP A 76 -11.78 -2.91 14.57
CA ASP A 76 -12.19 -3.08 13.17
C ASP A 76 -12.39 -1.73 12.47
N ALA A 77 -12.97 -0.75 13.16
CA ALA A 77 -13.11 0.61 12.63
C ALA A 77 -11.75 1.29 12.42
N VAL A 78 -10.80 1.08 13.34
CA VAL A 78 -9.43 1.61 13.20
C VAL A 78 -8.70 0.91 12.05
N ILE A 79 -8.79 -0.41 11.93
CA ILE A 79 -8.24 -1.15 10.79
C ILE A 79 -8.82 -0.62 9.48
N LEU A 80 -10.13 -0.40 9.41
CA LEU A 80 -10.79 0.16 8.24
C LEU A 80 -10.25 1.56 7.90
N ALA A 81 -10.11 2.44 8.87
CA ALA A 81 -9.53 3.77 8.68
C ALA A 81 -8.09 3.70 8.15
N LEU A 82 -7.27 2.80 8.70
CA LEU A 82 -5.89 2.58 8.25
C LEU A 82 -5.84 2.01 6.82
N LEU A 83 -6.76 1.11 6.46
CA LEU A 83 -6.89 0.60 5.09
C LEU A 83 -7.27 1.70 4.09
N ILE A 84 -8.13 2.65 4.49
CA ILE A 84 -8.47 3.83 3.66
C ILE A 84 -7.23 4.69 3.42
N ILE A 85 -6.39 4.91 4.44
CA ILE A 85 -5.13 5.64 4.27
C ILE A 85 -4.23 4.92 3.28
N ILE A 86 -4.02 3.60 3.45
CA ILE A 86 -3.24 2.80 2.49
C ILE A 86 -3.82 2.93 1.07
N PHE A 87 -5.13 2.89 0.90
CA PHE A 87 -5.77 3.06 -0.40
C PHE A 87 -5.37 4.36 -1.08
N PHE A 88 -5.42 5.49 -0.37
CA PHE A 88 -4.99 6.77 -0.96
C PHE A 88 -3.50 6.82 -1.26
N LEU A 89 -2.64 6.26 -0.39
CA LEU A 89 -1.21 6.15 -0.67
C LEU A 89 -0.96 5.38 -1.99
N GLN A 90 -1.65 4.26 -2.18
CA GLN A 90 -1.52 3.42 -3.37
C GLN A 90 -2.14 4.05 -4.61
N LEU A 91 -3.26 4.76 -4.46
CA LEU A 91 -3.90 5.48 -5.57
C LEU A 91 -2.99 6.58 -6.10
N ILE A 92 -2.38 7.37 -5.22
CA ILE A 92 -1.45 8.43 -5.60
C ILE A 92 -0.23 7.84 -6.31
N ALA A 93 0.34 6.75 -5.78
CA ALA A 93 1.44 6.04 -6.43
C ALA A 93 1.02 5.49 -7.81
N PHE A 94 -0.13 4.82 -7.90
CA PHE A 94 -0.66 4.31 -9.16
C PHE A 94 -0.81 5.42 -10.21
N LEU A 95 -1.41 6.56 -9.84
CA LEU A 95 -1.58 7.70 -10.73
C LEU A 95 -0.23 8.29 -11.16
N LEU A 96 0.75 8.38 -10.26
CA LEU A 96 2.11 8.82 -10.59
C LEU A 96 2.72 7.95 -11.71
N TRP A 97 2.69 6.63 -11.54
CA TRP A 97 3.27 5.69 -12.50
C TRP A 97 2.47 5.59 -13.80
N LEU A 98 1.14 5.62 -13.71
CA LEU A 98 0.27 5.53 -14.86
C LEU A 98 0.31 6.81 -15.71
N PHE A 99 0.27 8.00 -15.12
CA PHE A 99 0.18 9.25 -15.87
C PHE A 99 1.55 9.84 -16.17
N ILE A 100 2.39 10.04 -15.16
CA ILE A 100 3.70 10.68 -15.36
C ILE A 100 4.66 9.71 -16.04
N GLY A 101 4.64 8.45 -15.62
CA GLY A 101 5.47 7.42 -16.23
C GLY A 101 5.13 7.14 -17.69
N SER A 102 3.85 7.06 -18.04
CA SER A 102 3.45 6.69 -19.42
C SER A 102 3.76 7.75 -20.47
N ILE A 103 3.84 9.03 -20.08
CA ILE A 103 4.19 10.13 -20.99
C ILE A 103 5.67 10.05 -21.39
N VAL A 104 6.54 9.61 -20.48
CA VAL A 104 8.00 9.65 -20.70
C VAL A 104 8.54 8.31 -21.22
N ASP A 105 8.11 7.20 -20.63
CA ASP A 105 8.51 5.85 -21.06
C ASP A 105 7.38 4.84 -20.75
N PRO A 106 6.52 4.51 -21.73
CA PRO A 106 5.27 3.79 -21.49
C PRO A 106 5.43 2.33 -21.05
N MET A 107 6.52 1.67 -21.46
CA MET A 107 6.67 0.24 -21.21
C MET A 107 7.10 -0.08 -19.76
N PRO A 108 8.15 0.55 -19.19
CA PRO A 108 8.53 0.33 -17.80
C PRO A 108 7.50 0.91 -16.81
N SER A 109 6.84 2.00 -17.19
CA SER A 109 5.91 2.71 -16.31
C SER A 109 4.61 1.93 -16.07
N SER A 110 4.09 1.26 -17.09
CA SER A 110 2.91 0.40 -16.95
C SER A 110 3.21 -0.82 -16.06
N LEU A 111 4.40 -1.41 -16.19
CA LEU A 111 4.84 -2.50 -15.30
C LEU A 111 4.97 -2.04 -13.85
N ASN A 112 5.53 -0.85 -13.61
CA ASN A 112 5.66 -0.26 -12.27
C ASN A 112 4.31 0.13 -11.64
N ALA A 113 3.26 0.32 -12.44
CA ALA A 113 1.90 0.57 -11.96
C ALA A 113 1.16 -0.71 -11.50
N LEU A 114 1.53 -1.90 -12.01
CA LEU A 114 0.85 -3.17 -11.70
C LEU A 114 0.84 -3.53 -10.21
N PRO A 115 1.95 -3.38 -9.44
CA PRO A 115 1.94 -3.59 -8.00
C PRO A 115 0.85 -2.76 -7.30
N HIS A 116 0.74 -1.47 -7.64
CA HIS A 116 -0.24 -0.56 -7.06
C HIS A 116 -1.67 -0.93 -7.43
N LEU A 117 -1.92 -1.22 -8.70
CA LEU A 117 -3.23 -1.69 -9.17
C LEU A 117 -3.66 -2.96 -8.43
N THR A 118 -2.74 -3.92 -8.29
CA THR A 118 -3.00 -5.17 -7.58
C THR A 118 -3.39 -4.90 -6.13
N MET A 119 -2.65 -4.03 -5.45
CA MET A 119 -2.98 -3.64 -4.07
C MET A 119 -4.33 -2.93 -3.97
N ILE A 120 -4.65 -2.01 -4.88
CA ILE A 120 -5.94 -1.31 -4.95
C ILE A 120 -7.09 -2.33 -5.12
N VAL A 121 -6.95 -3.30 -6.02
CA VAL A 121 -7.97 -4.34 -6.23
C VAL A 121 -8.20 -5.16 -4.95
N ILE A 122 -7.12 -5.55 -4.25
CA ILE A 122 -7.23 -6.30 -2.99
C ILE A 122 -7.88 -5.43 -1.90
N LEU A 123 -7.54 -4.14 -1.81
CA LEU A 123 -8.14 -3.19 -0.88
C LEU A 123 -9.64 -3.01 -1.12
N VAL A 124 -10.06 -2.78 -2.37
CA VAL A 124 -11.49 -2.66 -2.74
C VAL A 124 -12.25 -3.95 -2.39
N ARG A 125 -11.67 -5.11 -2.67
CA ARG A 125 -12.26 -6.41 -2.26
C ARG A 125 -12.36 -6.57 -0.75
N SER A 126 -11.44 -5.97 -0.01
CA SER A 126 -11.44 -6.00 1.46
C SER A 126 -12.52 -5.10 2.03
N PHE A 127 -12.69 -3.88 1.48
CA PHE A 127 -13.76 -2.96 1.90
C PHE A 127 -15.15 -3.57 1.73
N LYS A 128 -15.42 -4.26 0.62
CA LYS A 128 -16.68 -4.99 0.39
C LYS A 128 -17.00 -6.09 1.42
N ARG A 129 -16.07 -6.42 2.31
CA ARG A 129 -16.29 -7.39 3.40
C ARG A 129 -16.47 -6.72 4.76
N TYR A 130 -16.12 -5.44 4.85
CA TYR A 130 -16.34 -4.58 6.02
C TYR A 130 -17.67 -3.84 5.96
N PHE A 131 -18.16 -3.54 4.74
CA PHE A 131 -19.53 -3.06 4.45
C PHE A 131 -20.37 -4.19 3.87
#